data_AF-A0A8J7KPW5-F1
#
_entry.id   AF-A0A8J7KPW5-F1
#
_cell.length_a   1.000
_cell.length_b   1.000
_cell.length_c   1.000
_cell.angle_alpha   90.00
_cell.angle_beta   90.00
_cell.angle_gamma   90.00
#
_symmetry.space_group_name_H-M   'P 1'
#
loop_
_entity.id
_entity.type
_entity.pdbx_description
1 polymer ?
#
loop_
_entity_poly.entity_id
_entity_poly.type
_entity_poly.pdbx_seq_one_letter_code
_entity_poly.pdbx_strand_id
1 'polypeptide(L)'
;MCNHNARHDDYMLCPQCDMLVELPSLMHGQKAVCPRCKSTLANRQNQARQRSIGFAFSALLMLALANAFPFVYMRVAGITSEISLFEIPQVMVSDNYASVAFLFMLFVQVIPAISMAMVILLSLHASLSARIKRLMATWLFWLTSWGMAEIFLAGVLVSFVKLMSYGEIGVGAGFVPYVLFCLLQLLAYQSLDRRSVWNDVAPAPPLPFAPQTGRSGLAQGLRSCTCCTAILPADRWECPRCHRHGHARRKNSLQWTLALLLTSVLLYVPSNLLPIMITEALGSSETSTIMSGVILLWGMGSYPVALVIFIVSIMVPSLKMLALAWLCWSAAGNGRQDNERLHVVYEMVEFVGRWSMIDVFVIAVLSAMVRIGQLMSVYPAIGAVLFALVVILTMFAAMTFDPRLLWERQRDNDQEGSAIGEK
;
A
#
# COMPACT_ATOMS: atom_id res chain seq x y z
N MET A 1 -11.37 43.56 18.63
CA MET A 1 -11.53 43.70 17.16
C MET A 1 -11.44 42.32 16.55
N CYS A 2 -12.59 41.74 16.20
CA CYS A 2 -12.75 40.36 15.76
C CYS A 2 -12.29 40.19 14.32
N ASN A 3 -11.27 39.36 14.08
CA ASN A 3 -10.87 38.95 12.74
C ASN A 3 -11.37 37.51 12.49
N HIS A 4 -12.69 37.33 12.39
CA HIS A 4 -13.32 36.06 11.99
C HIS A 4 -13.35 35.92 10.46
N ASN A 5 -12.17 35.90 9.83
CA ASN A 5 -12.02 35.26 8.53
C ASN A 5 -11.45 33.86 8.80
N ALA A 6 -12.28 32.97 9.36
CA ALA A 6 -11.93 31.56 9.49
C ALA A 6 -11.70 31.02 8.08
N ARG A 7 -10.44 30.79 7.70
CA ARG A 7 -10.11 30.31 6.36
C ARG A 7 -10.44 28.82 6.34
N HIS A 8 -10.93 28.31 5.22
CA HIS A 8 -11.17 26.87 5.04
C HIS A 8 -9.91 26.03 5.36
N ASP A 9 -8.72 26.62 5.27
CA ASP A 9 -7.46 25.97 5.65
C ASP A 9 -7.38 25.54 7.12
N ASP A 10 -8.19 26.14 8.00
CA ASP A 10 -8.14 25.90 9.43
C ASP A 10 -8.94 24.67 9.86
N TYR A 11 -9.84 24.13 9.02
CA TYR A 11 -10.66 22.95 9.38
C TYR A 11 -10.28 21.70 8.58
N MET A 12 -10.39 20.54 9.22
CA MET A 12 -10.22 19.25 8.59
C MET A 12 -11.15 18.20 9.19
N LEU A 13 -11.77 17.40 8.34
CA LEU A 13 -12.44 16.17 8.75
C LEU A 13 -11.44 15.03 8.77
N CYS A 14 -11.35 14.32 9.90
CA CYS A 14 -10.51 13.13 10.00
C CYS A 14 -10.99 12.05 9.01
N PRO A 15 -10.11 11.56 8.11
CA PRO A 15 -10.48 10.49 7.17
C PRO A 15 -10.88 9.17 7.85
N GLN A 16 -10.40 8.93 9.08
CA GLN A 16 -10.55 7.67 9.81
C GLN A 16 -11.78 7.63 10.72
N CYS A 17 -12.01 8.68 11.53
CA CYS A 17 -13.11 8.71 12.51
C CYS A 17 -14.17 9.78 12.23
N ASP A 18 -14.04 10.53 11.13
CA ASP A 18 -14.97 11.57 10.68
C ASP A 18 -15.10 12.79 11.61
N MET A 19 -14.29 12.90 12.66
CA MET A 19 -14.30 14.05 13.57
C MET A 19 -13.80 15.32 12.87
N LEU A 20 -14.51 16.43 13.03
CA LEU A 20 -14.06 17.74 12.62
C LEU A 20 -13.05 18.31 13.62
N VAL A 21 -11.88 18.67 13.13
CA VAL A 21 -10.78 19.24 13.91
C VAL A 21 -10.37 20.56 13.28
N GLU A 22 -10.17 21.56 14.13
CA GLU A 22 -9.49 22.80 13.75
C GLU A 22 -7.98 22.55 13.84
N LEU A 23 -7.29 22.73 12.71
CA LEU A 23 -5.87 22.59 12.56
C LEU A 23 -5.20 23.84 13.17
N PRO A 24 -4.35 23.68 14.19
CA PRO A 24 -3.56 24.78 14.70
C PRO A 24 -2.55 25.24 13.63
N SER A 25 -2.06 26.47 13.75
CA SER A 25 -0.95 26.94 12.92
C SER A 25 0.31 26.12 13.20
N LEU A 26 0.57 25.12 12.36
CA LEU A 26 1.74 24.25 12.49
C LEU A 26 3.02 25.03 12.17
N MET A 27 4.00 24.99 13.09
CA MET A 27 5.37 25.40 12.79
C MET A 27 6.12 24.30 12.02
N HIS A 28 7.27 24.64 11.44
CA HIS A 28 8.08 23.70 10.67
C HIS A 28 8.44 22.45 11.50
N GLY A 29 8.15 21.26 10.98
CA GLY A 29 8.42 19.98 11.63
C GLY A 29 7.35 19.50 12.60
N GLN A 30 6.26 20.26 12.79
CA GLN A 30 5.13 19.84 13.61
C GLN A 30 4.09 19.05 12.78
N LYS A 31 3.46 18.06 13.43
CA LYS A 31 2.35 17.27 12.91
C LYS A 31 1.08 17.48 13.72
N ALA A 32 -0.05 17.60 13.05
CA ALA A 32 -1.37 17.58 13.67
C ALA A 32 -1.90 16.14 13.76
N VAL A 33 -2.43 15.77 14.91
CA VAL A 33 -2.98 14.43 15.18
C VAL A 33 -4.43 14.56 15.60
N CYS A 34 -5.28 13.62 15.16
CA CYS A 34 -6.68 13.59 15.56
C CYS A 34 -6.80 13.22 17.05
N PRO A 35 -7.54 13.98 17.87
CA PRO A 35 -7.68 13.70 19.30
C PRO A 35 -8.48 12.42 19.59
N ARG A 36 -9.32 11.96 18.65
CA ARG A 36 -10.16 10.76 18.83
C ARG A 36 -9.45 9.47 18.44
N CYS A 37 -8.94 9.39 17.21
CA CYS A 37 -8.35 8.16 16.68
C CYS A 37 -6.82 8.18 16.61
N LYS A 38 -6.17 9.30 16.98
CA LYS A 38 -4.70 9.47 16.94
C LYS A 38 -4.07 9.36 15.55
N SER A 39 -4.88 9.35 14.48
CA SER A 39 -4.37 9.40 13.09
C SER A 39 -3.73 10.76 12.78
N THR A 40 -2.63 10.78 12.02
CA THR A 40 -2.00 12.02 11.57
C THR A 40 -2.87 12.73 10.53
N LEU A 41 -3.22 14.00 10.77
CA LEU A 41 -4.11 14.80 9.91
C LEU A 41 -3.34 15.67 8.92
N ALA A 42 -2.30 16.36 9.40
CA ALA A 42 -1.48 17.24 8.59
C ALA A 42 -0.03 17.21 9.11
N ASN A 43 0.93 17.35 8.20
CA ASN A 43 2.35 17.42 8.55
C ASN A 43 2.99 18.57 7.78
N ARG A 44 3.51 19.58 8.49
CA ARG A 44 4.10 20.74 7.83
C ARG A 44 5.62 20.62 7.79
N GLN A 45 6.13 20.12 6.66
CA GLN A 45 7.57 20.03 6.42
C GLN A 45 8.15 21.34 5.88
N ASN A 46 9.36 21.67 6.31
CA ASN A 46 10.10 22.84 5.80
C ASN A 46 10.51 22.62 4.35
N GLN A 47 10.27 23.61 3.48
CA GLN A 47 10.58 23.56 2.04
C GLN A 47 10.06 22.28 1.35
N ALA A 48 8.87 21.79 1.74
CA ALA A 48 8.31 20.52 1.27
C ALA A 48 8.36 20.37 -0.25
N ARG A 49 8.01 21.43 -0.99
CA ARG A 49 8.02 21.44 -2.45
C ARG A 49 9.41 21.25 -3.06
N GLN A 50 10.41 22.03 -2.65
CA GLN A 50 11.78 21.91 -3.19
C GLN A 50 12.40 20.55 -2.85
N ARG A 51 12.19 20.07 -1.62
CA ARG A 51 12.65 18.74 -1.19
C ARG A 51 12.00 17.62 -1.99
N SER A 52 10.69 17.71 -2.22
CA SER A 52 9.95 16.70 -3.00
C SER A 52 10.49 16.58 -4.43
N ILE A 53 10.85 17.70 -5.07
CA ILE A 53 11.46 17.70 -6.42
C ILE A 53 12.83 17.06 -6.37
N GLY A 54 13.69 17.47 -5.43
CA GLY A 54 15.04 16.92 -5.29
C GLY A 54 15.03 15.40 -5.07
N PHE A 55 14.23 14.94 -4.11
CA PHE A 55 14.09 13.51 -3.84
C PHE A 55 13.49 12.74 -5.02
N ALA A 56 12.43 13.25 -5.65
CA ALA A 56 11.81 12.56 -6.79
C ALA A 56 12.73 12.49 -8.01
N PHE A 57 13.48 13.57 -8.30
CA PHE A 57 14.45 13.58 -9.40
C PHE A 57 15.61 12.62 -9.15
N SER A 58 16.20 12.67 -7.94
CA SER A 58 17.26 11.74 -7.56
C SER A 58 16.76 10.29 -7.54
N ALA A 59 15.52 10.03 -7.08
CA ALA A 59 14.91 8.70 -7.14
C ALA A 59 14.81 8.20 -8.58
N LEU A 60 14.31 9.02 -9.51
CA LEU A 60 14.16 8.63 -10.91
C LEU A 60 15.51 8.33 -11.58
N LEU A 61 16.54 9.14 -11.26
CA LEU A 61 17.91 8.88 -11.69
C LEU A 61 18.46 7.56 -11.12
N MET A 62 18.26 7.32 -9.81
CA MET A 62 18.70 6.08 -9.17
C MET A 62 17.99 4.84 -9.73
N LEU A 63 16.70 4.96 -10.09
CA LEU A 63 15.96 3.90 -10.78
C LEU A 63 16.54 3.62 -12.17
N ALA A 64 16.91 4.66 -12.92
CA ALA A 64 17.55 4.48 -14.22
C ALA A 64 18.91 3.78 -14.10
N LEU A 65 19.73 4.18 -13.11
CA LEU A 65 21.01 3.51 -12.82
C LEU A 65 20.81 2.06 -12.37
N ALA A 66 19.82 1.78 -11.52
CA ALA A 66 19.52 0.42 -11.06
C ALA A 66 19.16 -0.53 -12.22
N ASN A 67 18.55 0.00 -13.30
CA ASN A 67 18.22 -0.77 -14.50
C ASN A 67 19.40 -0.90 -15.49
N ALA A 68 20.41 -0.03 -15.39
CA ALA A 68 21.55 -0.02 -16.33
C ALA A 68 22.66 -1.03 -15.96
N PHE A 69 22.69 -1.51 -14.72
CA PHE A 69 23.73 -2.41 -14.21
C PHE A 69 23.14 -3.75 -13.73
N PRO A 70 23.95 -4.83 -13.66
CA PRO A 70 23.55 -6.09 -13.04
C PRO A 70 23.06 -5.86 -11.62
N PHE A 71 21.94 -6.48 -11.27
CA PHE A 71 21.27 -6.27 -9.99
C PHE A 71 21.73 -7.27 -8.94
N VAL A 72 21.72 -8.56 -9.28
CA VAL A 72 22.21 -9.65 -8.42
C VAL A 72 22.96 -10.64 -9.30
N TYR A 73 23.98 -11.27 -8.73
CA TYR A 73 24.66 -12.39 -9.37
C TYR A 73 24.72 -13.60 -8.43
N MET A 74 24.78 -14.77 -9.04
CA MET A 74 24.95 -16.04 -8.34
C MET A 74 26.11 -16.79 -8.96
N ARG A 75 26.96 -17.37 -8.10
CA ARG A 75 28.05 -18.24 -8.50
C ARG A 75 27.81 -19.66 -7.97
N VAL A 76 27.67 -20.60 -8.89
CA VAL A 76 27.51 -22.02 -8.57
C VAL A 76 28.51 -22.83 -9.39
N ALA A 77 29.29 -23.68 -8.72
CA ALA A 77 30.26 -24.56 -9.37
C ALA A 77 31.20 -23.84 -10.38
N GLY A 78 31.58 -22.59 -10.07
CA GLY A 78 32.47 -21.77 -10.90
C GLY A 78 31.79 -20.99 -12.03
N ILE A 79 30.51 -21.23 -12.32
CA ILE A 79 29.72 -20.48 -13.31
C ILE A 79 29.05 -19.29 -12.60
N THR A 80 29.25 -18.09 -13.15
CA THR A 80 28.59 -16.85 -12.69
C THR A 80 27.41 -16.52 -13.59
N SER A 81 26.22 -16.39 -13.00
CA SER A 81 25.00 -15.93 -13.66
C SER A 81 24.63 -14.57 -13.07
N GLU A 82 24.53 -13.55 -13.91
CA GLU A 82 24.16 -12.19 -13.51
C GLU A 82 22.79 -11.84 -14.09
N ILE A 83 21.98 -11.09 -13.34
CA ILE A 83 20.65 -10.67 -13.80
C ILE A 83 20.42 -9.21 -13.43
N SER A 84 19.95 -8.46 -14.41
CA SER A 84 19.45 -7.09 -14.27
C SER A 84 17.97 -7.07 -13.89
N LEU A 85 17.50 -5.94 -13.35
CA LEU A 85 16.09 -5.78 -12.95
C LEU A 85 15.09 -5.97 -14.10
N PHE A 86 15.49 -5.66 -15.34
CA PHE A 86 14.62 -5.76 -16.51
C PHE A 86 14.58 -7.19 -17.08
N GLU A 87 15.60 -8.00 -16.81
CA GLU A 87 15.65 -9.41 -17.22
C GLU A 87 14.75 -10.30 -16.36
N ILE A 88 14.55 -9.98 -15.07
CA ILE A 88 13.66 -10.73 -14.15
C ILE A 88 12.29 -11.02 -14.80
N PRO A 89 11.51 -10.02 -15.27
CA PRO A 89 10.23 -10.29 -15.90
C PRO A 89 10.35 -10.94 -17.28
N GLN A 90 11.40 -10.69 -18.06
CA GLN A 90 11.60 -11.33 -19.37
C GLN A 90 11.76 -12.84 -19.23
N VAL A 91 12.50 -13.25 -18.21
CA VAL A 91 12.71 -14.65 -17.84
C VAL A 91 11.38 -15.32 -17.48
N MET A 92 10.48 -14.63 -16.78
CA MET A 92 9.17 -15.19 -16.41
C MET A 92 8.20 -15.27 -17.59
N VAL A 93 8.30 -14.35 -18.56
CA VAL A 93 7.48 -14.38 -19.79
C VAL A 93 7.86 -15.56 -20.67
N SER A 94 9.15 -15.88 -20.80
CA SER A 94 9.60 -17.02 -21.61
C SER A 94 9.11 -18.37 -21.06
N ASP A 95 8.78 -18.43 -19.76
CA ASP A 95 8.24 -19.62 -19.10
C ASP A 95 6.71 -19.68 -19.06
N ASN A 96 6.01 -18.86 -19.85
CA ASN A 96 4.54 -18.81 -19.88
C ASN A 96 3.88 -18.24 -18.60
N TYR A 97 4.64 -17.55 -17.73
CA TYR A 97 4.12 -16.88 -16.53
C TYR A 97 4.06 -15.35 -16.70
N ALA A 98 3.54 -14.92 -17.85
CA ALA A 98 3.43 -13.51 -18.23
C ALA A 98 2.61 -12.67 -17.23
N SER A 99 1.66 -13.27 -16.51
CA SER A 99 0.84 -12.56 -15.51
C SER A 99 1.69 -12.02 -14.36
N VAL A 100 2.57 -12.84 -13.78
CA VAL A 100 3.43 -12.42 -12.66
C VAL A 100 4.51 -11.44 -13.14
N ALA A 101 5.05 -11.65 -14.35
CA ALA A 101 5.97 -10.72 -14.98
C ALA A 101 5.35 -9.32 -15.19
N PHE A 102 4.09 -9.26 -15.61
CA PHE A 102 3.35 -8.02 -15.76
C PHE A 102 3.15 -7.31 -14.41
N LEU A 103 2.75 -8.04 -13.37
CA LEU A 103 2.58 -7.48 -12.02
C LEU A 103 3.92 -6.90 -11.51
N PHE A 104 5.02 -7.60 -11.75
CA PHE A 104 6.35 -7.14 -11.41
C PHE A 104 6.68 -5.81 -12.11
N MET A 105 6.58 -5.78 -13.45
CA MET A 105 6.84 -4.57 -14.23
C MET A 105 5.96 -3.40 -13.80
N LEU A 106 4.68 -3.66 -13.55
CA LEU A 106 3.73 -2.64 -13.16
C LEU A 106 4.07 -2.03 -11.78
N PHE A 107 4.23 -2.86 -10.75
CA PHE A 107 4.34 -2.37 -9.36
C PHE A 107 5.76 -2.00 -8.92
N VAL A 108 6.79 -2.61 -9.51
CA VAL A 108 8.20 -2.41 -9.13
C VAL A 108 8.86 -1.34 -9.99
N GLN A 109 8.46 -1.20 -11.27
CA GLN A 109 9.10 -0.29 -12.22
C GLN A 109 8.19 0.87 -12.63
N VAL A 110 7.07 0.56 -13.31
CA VAL A 110 6.24 1.55 -14.01
C VAL A 110 5.55 2.51 -13.05
N ILE A 111 4.84 1.99 -12.03
CA ILE A 111 4.10 2.81 -11.08
C ILE A 111 5.02 3.74 -10.27
N PRO A 112 6.12 3.25 -9.67
CA PRO A 112 7.08 4.11 -9.00
C PRO A 112 7.68 5.19 -9.92
N ALA A 113 8.08 4.84 -11.15
CA ALA A 113 8.64 5.80 -12.11
C ALA A 113 7.63 6.90 -12.48
N ILE A 114 6.39 6.53 -12.82
CA ILE A 114 5.32 7.47 -13.15
C ILE A 114 4.99 8.36 -11.94
N SER A 115 4.98 7.80 -10.73
CA SER A 115 4.72 8.56 -9.50
C SER A 115 5.78 9.65 -9.27
N MET A 116 7.07 9.33 -9.43
CA MET A 116 8.16 10.29 -9.28
C MET A 116 8.09 11.36 -10.37
N ALA A 117 7.82 10.98 -11.62
CA ALA A 117 7.64 11.92 -12.73
C ALA A 117 6.47 12.90 -12.47
N MET A 118 5.33 12.40 -11.98
CA MET A 118 4.19 13.26 -11.64
C MET A 118 4.49 14.21 -10.48
N VAL A 119 5.23 13.77 -9.45
CA VAL A 119 5.66 14.64 -8.35
C VAL A 119 6.51 15.80 -8.88
N ILE A 120 7.48 15.51 -9.75
CA ILE A 120 8.34 16.52 -10.37
C ILE A 120 7.50 17.49 -11.20
N LEU A 121 6.64 16.98 -12.09
CA LEU A 121 5.83 17.81 -13.00
C LEU A 121 4.78 18.67 -12.29
N LEU A 122 4.16 18.18 -11.20
CA LEU A 122 3.23 18.96 -10.39
C LEU A 122 3.93 20.04 -9.56
N SER A 123 5.14 19.73 -9.09
CA SER A 123 5.91 20.62 -8.23
C SER A 123 6.73 21.64 -9.02
N LEU A 124 7.06 21.36 -10.28
CA LEU A 124 7.53 22.37 -11.22
C LEU A 124 6.35 23.29 -11.57
N HIS A 125 6.55 24.61 -11.58
CA HIS A 125 5.56 25.56 -12.13
C HIS A 125 5.46 25.43 -13.67
N ALA A 126 5.38 24.20 -14.19
CA ALA A 126 5.15 23.96 -15.59
C ALA A 126 3.81 24.59 -16.00
N SER A 127 3.78 25.13 -17.22
CA SER A 127 2.62 25.75 -17.88
C SER A 127 1.55 24.73 -18.28
N LEU A 128 1.35 23.69 -17.47
CA LEU A 128 0.32 22.68 -17.65
C LEU A 128 -1.06 23.29 -17.42
N SER A 129 -2.02 22.90 -18.25
CA SER A 129 -3.42 23.31 -18.08
C SER A 129 -3.97 22.82 -16.74
N ALA A 130 -4.92 23.56 -16.17
CA ALA A 130 -5.54 23.21 -14.88
C ALA A 130 -6.27 21.85 -14.91
N ARG A 131 -6.69 21.37 -16.09
CA ARG A 131 -7.27 20.02 -16.24
C ARG A 131 -6.22 18.93 -16.05
N ILE A 132 -5.05 19.08 -16.69
CA ILE A 132 -3.94 18.13 -16.60
C ILE A 132 -3.42 18.06 -15.17
N LYS A 133 -3.21 19.21 -14.50
CA LYS A 133 -2.77 19.25 -13.09
C LYS A 133 -3.73 18.51 -12.15
N ARG A 134 -5.04 18.68 -12.32
CA ARG A 134 -6.06 17.96 -11.54
C ARG A 134 -6.05 16.45 -11.79
N LEU A 135 -5.92 16.05 -13.05
CA LEU A 135 -5.84 14.64 -13.42
C LEU A 135 -4.58 14.02 -12.81
N MET A 136 -3.41 14.62 -13.03
CA MET A 136 -2.14 14.18 -12.44
C MET A 136 -2.20 14.07 -10.91
N ALA A 137 -2.72 15.07 -10.21
CA ALA A 137 -2.84 15.01 -8.75
C ALA A 137 -3.76 13.86 -8.30
N THR A 138 -4.87 13.63 -9.01
CA THR A 138 -5.79 12.51 -8.72
C THR A 138 -5.10 11.15 -8.92
N TRP A 139 -4.40 10.98 -10.04
CA TRP A 139 -3.69 9.74 -10.36
C TRP A 139 -2.51 9.51 -9.43
N LEU A 140 -1.78 10.55 -9.04
CA LEU A 140 -0.65 10.46 -8.13
C LEU A 140 -1.04 9.82 -6.80
N PHE A 141 -2.03 10.35 -6.10
CA PHE A 141 -2.44 9.79 -4.79
C PHE A 141 -3.06 8.40 -4.88
N TRP A 142 -3.61 8.03 -6.04
CA TRP A 142 -4.01 6.66 -6.29
C TRP A 142 -2.75 5.77 -6.42
N LEU A 143 -1.83 6.12 -7.32
CA LEU A 143 -0.61 5.38 -7.63
C LEU A 143 0.37 5.25 -6.45
N THR A 144 0.47 6.24 -5.56
CA THR A 144 1.33 6.16 -4.37
C THR A 144 0.98 4.97 -3.46
N SER A 145 -0.27 4.51 -3.50
CA SER A 145 -0.71 3.35 -2.72
C SER A 145 -0.35 2.00 -3.36
N TRP A 146 0.11 2.01 -4.61
CA TRP A 146 0.42 0.82 -5.42
C TRP A 146 1.92 0.67 -5.72
N GLY A 147 2.76 1.65 -5.35
CA GLY A 147 4.21 1.50 -5.48
C GLY A 147 4.73 0.48 -4.48
N MET A 148 5.35 -0.60 -4.97
CA MET A 148 5.80 -1.72 -4.13
C MET A 148 7.33 -1.94 -4.22
N ALA A 149 8.09 -0.92 -4.61
CA ALA A 149 9.53 -1.01 -4.83
C ALA A 149 10.30 -1.46 -3.58
N GLU A 150 9.98 -0.86 -2.43
CA GLU A 150 10.59 -1.20 -1.15
C GLU A 150 10.23 -2.62 -0.68
N ILE A 151 9.06 -3.11 -1.08
CA ILE A 151 8.59 -4.46 -0.75
C ILE A 151 9.30 -5.49 -1.62
N PHE A 152 9.54 -5.16 -2.90
CA PHE A 152 10.42 -5.97 -3.74
C PHE A 152 11.84 -6.05 -3.18
N LEU A 153 12.42 -4.94 -2.71
CA LEU A 153 13.74 -4.96 -2.05
C LEU A 153 13.76 -5.92 -0.85
N ALA A 154 12.72 -5.89 0.01
CA ALA A 154 12.59 -6.85 1.10
C ALA A 154 12.49 -8.30 0.60
N GLY A 155 11.74 -8.55 -0.49
CA GLY A 155 11.65 -9.86 -1.14
C GLY A 155 12.99 -10.36 -1.69
N VAL A 156 13.83 -9.49 -2.26
CA VAL A 156 15.19 -9.84 -2.70
C VAL A 156 16.04 -10.30 -1.51
N LEU A 157 15.98 -9.57 -0.39
CA LEU A 157 16.71 -9.92 0.83
C LEU A 157 16.27 -11.27 1.40
N VAL A 158 14.96 -11.54 1.43
CA VAL A 158 14.42 -12.85 1.84
C VAL A 158 14.85 -13.95 0.86
N SER A 159 14.87 -13.65 -0.44
CA SER A 159 15.34 -14.58 -1.47
C SER A 159 16.81 -14.95 -1.28
N PHE A 160 17.67 -14.01 -0.88
CA PHE A 160 19.08 -14.31 -0.59
C PHE A 160 19.21 -15.36 0.50
N VAL A 161 18.46 -15.20 1.60
CA VAL A 161 18.45 -16.18 2.68
C VAL A 161 18.06 -17.57 2.19
N LYS A 162 17.07 -17.67 1.30
CA LYS A 162 16.64 -18.94 0.71
C LYS A 162 17.66 -19.50 -0.29
N LEU A 163 18.39 -18.64 -1.00
CA LEU A 163 19.33 -19.04 -2.03
C LEU A 163 20.71 -19.44 -1.48
N MET A 164 21.07 -19.02 -0.25
CA MET A 164 22.39 -19.31 0.34
C MET A 164 22.67 -20.81 0.47
N SER A 165 21.64 -21.66 0.47
CA SER A 165 21.81 -23.11 0.45
C SER A 165 22.19 -23.67 -0.94
N TYR A 166 21.97 -22.91 -2.01
CA TYR A 166 22.20 -23.35 -3.40
C TYR A 166 23.54 -22.87 -3.98
N GLY A 167 24.09 -21.75 -3.47
CA GLY A 167 25.36 -21.22 -3.95
C GLY A 167 25.77 -19.89 -3.32
N GLU A 168 26.92 -19.37 -3.77
CA GLU A 168 27.41 -18.03 -3.38
C GLU A 168 26.61 -16.96 -4.12
N ILE A 169 26.01 -16.03 -3.37
CA ILE A 169 25.20 -14.94 -3.93
C ILE A 169 25.92 -13.63 -3.62
N GLY A 170 25.94 -12.74 -4.60
CA GLY A 170 26.44 -11.40 -4.40
C GLY A 170 25.53 -10.33 -4.99
N VAL A 171 25.76 -9.10 -4.55
CA VAL A 171 25.03 -7.92 -5.02
C VAL A 171 25.75 -7.30 -6.21
N GLY A 172 25.02 -7.06 -7.29
CA GLY A 172 25.54 -6.34 -8.44
C GLY A 172 25.57 -4.82 -8.21
N ALA A 173 26.19 -4.08 -9.13
CA ALA A 173 26.30 -2.62 -9.03
C ALA A 173 24.94 -1.90 -9.07
N GLY A 174 23.90 -2.54 -9.65
CA GLY A 174 22.53 -2.01 -9.68
C GLY A 174 21.77 -2.09 -8.35
N PHE A 175 22.24 -2.92 -7.40
CA PHE A 175 21.58 -3.10 -6.10
C PHE A 175 21.58 -1.82 -5.24
N VAL A 176 22.74 -1.15 -5.13
CA VAL A 176 22.89 0.07 -4.30
C VAL A 176 22.04 1.23 -4.84
N PRO A 177 22.06 1.55 -6.15
CA PRO A 177 21.11 2.52 -6.73
C PRO A 177 19.66 2.17 -6.44
N TYR A 178 19.27 0.89 -6.47
CA TYR A 178 17.90 0.49 -6.15
C TYR A 178 17.52 0.72 -4.68
N VAL A 179 18.45 0.47 -3.74
CA VAL A 179 18.26 0.80 -2.32
C VAL A 179 18.09 2.31 -2.14
N LEU A 180 18.96 3.10 -2.77
CA LEU A 180 18.86 4.57 -2.74
C LEU A 180 17.55 5.05 -3.37
N PHE A 181 17.10 4.44 -4.46
CA PHE A 181 15.81 4.71 -5.07
C PHE A 181 14.67 4.48 -4.08
N CYS A 182 14.62 3.33 -3.40
CA CYS A 182 13.58 3.03 -2.41
C CYS A 182 13.56 4.07 -1.27
N LEU A 183 14.74 4.44 -0.76
CA LEU A 183 14.85 5.45 0.31
C LEU A 183 14.41 6.84 -0.16
N LEU A 184 14.87 7.28 -1.33
CA LEU A 184 14.52 8.59 -1.89
C LEU A 184 13.03 8.66 -2.28
N GLN A 185 12.46 7.57 -2.80
CA GLN A 185 11.02 7.46 -3.07
C GLN A 185 10.22 7.60 -1.77
N LEU A 186 10.61 6.90 -0.70
CA LEU A 186 9.95 7.01 0.60
C LEU A 186 10.02 8.44 1.16
N LEU A 187 11.19 9.08 1.06
CA LEU A 187 11.38 10.48 1.47
C LEU A 187 10.55 11.44 0.61
N ALA A 188 10.46 11.20 -0.70
CA ALA A 188 9.61 11.98 -1.60
C ALA A 188 8.14 11.88 -1.19
N TYR A 189 7.63 10.67 -0.90
CA TYR A 189 6.25 10.48 -0.43
C TYR A 189 6.00 11.11 0.95
N GLN A 190 6.94 11.02 1.89
CA GLN A 190 6.80 11.67 3.19
C GLN A 190 6.79 13.21 3.08
N SER A 191 7.49 13.76 2.10
CA SER A 191 7.49 15.20 1.82
C SER A 191 6.23 15.68 1.09
N LEU A 192 5.42 14.74 0.56
CA LEU A 192 4.24 15.04 -0.23
C LEU A 192 2.98 15.14 0.64
N ASP A 193 2.59 16.36 1.02
CA ASP A 193 1.31 16.57 1.70
C ASP A 193 0.16 16.68 0.68
N ARG A 194 -0.84 15.80 0.81
CA ARG A 194 -2.03 15.77 -0.04
C ARG A 194 -2.73 17.12 -0.09
N ARG A 195 -2.88 17.77 1.06
CA ARG A 195 -3.60 19.04 1.15
C ARG A 195 -2.84 20.18 0.47
N SER A 196 -1.53 20.27 0.71
CA SER A 196 -0.66 21.26 0.07
C SER A 196 -0.66 21.13 -1.46
N VAL A 197 -0.50 19.92 -2.01
CA VAL A 197 -0.50 19.71 -3.47
C VAL A 197 -1.83 20.14 -4.08
N TRP A 198 -2.95 19.80 -3.45
CA TRP A 198 -4.25 20.22 -3.96
C TRP A 198 -4.49 21.73 -3.81
N ASN A 199 -3.96 22.38 -2.76
CA ASN A 199 -4.05 23.84 -2.57
C ASN A 199 -3.35 24.59 -3.71
N ASP A 200 -2.23 24.06 -4.21
CA ASP A 200 -1.52 24.60 -5.37
C ASP A 200 -2.26 24.36 -6.70
N VAL A 201 -3.03 23.26 -6.81
CA VAL A 201 -3.75 22.87 -8.03
C VAL A 201 -5.07 23.64 -8.18
N ALA A 202 -5.86 23.73 -7.12
CA ALA A 202 -7.15 24.42 -7.11
C ALA A 202 -7.54 24.83 -5.69
N PRO A 203 -8.11 26.04 -5.49
CA PRO A 203 -8.54 26.48 -4.17
C PRO A 203 -9.64 25.57 -3.61
N ALA A 204 -9.70 25.45 -2.29
CA ALA A 204 -10.77 24.74 -1.61
C ALA A 204 -12.11 25.48 -1.82
N PRO A 205 -13.23 24.76 -2.01
CA PRO A 205 -14.55 25.39 -2.07
C PRO A 205 -14.89 26.06 -0.73
N PRO A 206 -15.71 27.12 -0.70
CA PRO A 206 -16.11 27.75 0.55
C PRO A 206 -16.98 26.80 1.39
N LEU A 207 -16.87 26.93 2.72
CA LEU A 207 -17.71 26.18 3.66
C LEU A 207 -19.16 26.71 3.61
N PRO A 208 -20.17 25.83 3.68
CA PRO A 208 -21.57 26.24 3.67
C PRO A 208 -21.99 26.99 4.96
N PHE A 209 -21.39 26.64 6.09
CA PHE A 209 -21.62 27.26 7.40
C PHE A 209 -20.36 27.10 8.28
N ALA A 210 -20.29 27.84 9.39
CA ALA A 210 -19.20 27.73 10.37
C ALA A 210 -19.32 26.40 11.14
N PRO A 211 -18.40 25.44 10.94
CA PRO A 211 -18.58 24.10 11.46
C PRO A 211 -18.13 24.00 12.93
N GLN A 212 -18.73 23.10 13.70
CA GLN A 212 -18.44 22.90 15.12
C GLN A 212 -17.36 21.83 15.30
N THR A 213 -16.27 22.19 15.98
CA THR A 213 -15.16 21.29 16.30
C THR A 213 -15.57 20.20 17.27
N GLY A 214 -14.90 19.04 17.20
CA GLY A 214 -15.17 17.88 18.07
C GLY A 214 -16.41 17.08 17.68
N ARG A 215 -17.29 17.59 16.81
CA ARG A 215 -18.43 16.85 16.25
C ARG A 215 -18.06 16.18 14.93
N SER A 216 -18.71 15.06 14.60
CA SER A 216 -18.48 14.40 13.30
C SER A 216 -18.97 15.26 12.15
N GLY A 217 -18.35 15.11 10.98
CA GLY A 217 -18.78 15.77 9.76
C GLY A 217 -20.19 15.35 9.37
N LEU A 218 -20.47 14.05 9.42
CA LEU A 218 -21.79 13.51 9.07
C LEU A 218 -22.91 14.08 9.94
N ALA A 219 -22.69 14.26 11.25
CA ALA A 219 -23.69 14.83 12.16
C ALA A 219 -24.05 16.29 11.82
N GLN A 220 -23.16 16.98 11.11
CA GLN A 220 -23.33 18.36 10.70
C GLN A 220 -23.78 18.48 9.23
N GLY A 221 -23.99 17.36 8.54
CA GLY A 221 -24.27 17.39 7.09
C GLY A 221 -23.04 17.76 6.25
N LEU A 222 -21.83 17.42 6.72
CA LEU A 222 -20.57 17.61 6.01
C LEU A 222 -19.92 16.27 5.65
N ARG A 223 -19.12 16.26 4.58
CA ARG A 223 -18.28 15.12 4.18
C ARG A 223 -16.91 15.59 3.70
N SER A 224 -15.90 14.73 3.85
CA SER A 224 -14.60 14.93 3.23
C SER A 224 -14.53 14.28 1.84
N CYS A 225 -13.88 14.95 0.89
CA CYS A 225 -13.55 14.33 -0.39
C CYS A 225 -12.37 13.35 -0.20
N THR A 226 -12.53 12.09 -0.62
CA THR A 226 -11.46 11.07 -0.53
C THR A 226 -10.24 11.38 -1.41
N CYS A 227 -10.42 12.17 -2.48
CA CYS A 227 -9.36 12.54 -3.41
C CYS A 227 -8.58 13.79 -2.95
N CYS A 228 -9.27 14.90 -2.70
CA CYS A 228 -8.66 16.21 -2.46
C CYS A 228 -8.85 16.76 -1.03
N THR A 229 -9.43 15.96 -0.13
CA THR A 229 -9.68 16.28 1.30
C THR A 229 -10.48 17.57 1.55
N ALA A 230 -11.11 18.15 0.52
CA ALA A 230 -12.00 19.29 0.67
C ALA A 230 -13.25 18.91 1.48
N ILE A 231 -13.73 19.84 2.30
CA ILE A 231 -14.97 19.69 3.06
C ILE A 231 -16.11 20.15 2.16
N LEU A 232 -17.15 19.32 2.07
CA LEU A 232 -18.30 19.51 1.19
C LEU A 232 -19.58 19.23 1.97
N PRO A 233 -20.73 19.79 1.56
CA PRO A 233 -22.03 19.33 2.04
C PRO A 233 -22.21 17.83 1.78
N ALA A 234 -22.81 17.11 2.72
CA ALA A 234 -23.03 15.66 2.66
C ALA A 234 -23.84 15.26 1.41
N ASP A 235 -24.80 16.09 1.01
CA ASP A 235 -25.70 15.85 -0.12
C ASP A 235 -25.08 16.16 -1.48
N ARG A 236 -23.91 16.79 -1.53
CA ARG A 236 -23.26 17.15 -2.79
C ARG A 236 -22.48 15.96 -3.31
N TRP A 237 -22.82 15.43 -4.49
CA TRP A 237 -22.21 14.19 -5.00
C TRP A 237 -20.88 14.44 -5.73
N GLU A 238 -20.81 15.49 -6.54
CA GLU A 238 -19.60 15.86 -7.27
C GLU A 238 -18.78 16.90 -6.50
N CYS A 239 -17.48 16.65 -6.37
CA CYS A 239 -16.55 17.62 -5.78
C CYS A 239 -16.20 18.72 -6.80
N PRO A 240 -16.45 20.02 -6.52
CA PRO A 240 -16.11 21.12 -7.42
C PRO A 240 -14.59 21.33 -7.61
N ARG A 241 -13.77 20.75 -6.74
CA ARG A 241 -12.30 20.89 -6.78
C ARG A 241 -11.64 19.84 -7.69
N CYS A 242 -11.94 18.57 -7.44
CA CYS A 242 -11.34 17.44 -8.15
C CYS A 242 -12.27 16.73 -9.15
N HIS A 243 -13.55 17.14 -9.23
CA HIS A 243 -14.59 16.53 -10.07
C HIS A 243 -14.84 15.03 -9.83
N ARG A 244 -14.39 14.50 -8.68
CA ARG A 244 -14.66 13.12 -8.31
C ARG A 244 -16.02 13.01 -7.62
N HIS A 245 -16.80 12.03 -8.08
CA HIS A 245 -18.04 11.62 -7.42
C HIS A 245 -17.74 10.89 -6.12
N GLY A 246 -18.54 11.15 -5.09
CA GLY A 246 -18.45 10.45 -3.82
C GLY A 246 -19.65 10.73 -2.91
N HIS A 247 -19.92 9.78 -2.03
CA HIS A 247 -20.97 9.90 -1.01
C HIS A 247 -20.35 10.26 0.35
N ALA A 248 -21.17 10.73 1.30
CA ALA A 248 -20.72 11.00 2.67
C ALA A 248 -20.18 9.73 3.35
N ARG A 249 -20.91 8.62 3.18
CA ARG A 249 -20.52 7.25 3.53
C ARG A 249 -20.46 6.38 2.29
N ARG A 250 -19.53 5.43 2.25
CA ARG A 250 -19.49 4.45 1.15
C ARG A 250 -20.70 3.53 1.24
N LYS A 251 -21.56 3.55 0.22
CA LYS A 251 -22.73 2.67 0.13
C LYS A 251 -22.28 1.20 0.06
N ASN A 252 -22.94 0.33 0.83
CA ASN A 252 -22.71 -1.11 0.85
C ASN A 252 -21.23 -1.50 1.07
N SER A 253 -20.44 -0.68 1.79
CA SER A 253 -19.02 -0.95 2.03
C SER A 253 -18.81 -2.33 2.66
N LEU A 254 -19.59 -2.66 3.69
CA LEU A 254 -19.56 -3.98 4.35
C LEU A 254 -19.85 -5.14 3.40
N GLN A 255 -20.81 -4.97 2.49
CA GLN A 255 -21.16 -6.01 1.53
C GLN A 255 -20.01 -6.24 0.53
N TRP A 256 -19.43 -5.16 -0.01
CA TRP A 256 -18.30 -5.24 -0.94
C TRP A 256 -17.06 -5.83 -0.27
N THR A 257 -16.75 -5.41 0.96
CA THR A 257 -15.61 -5.94 1.72
C THR A 257 -15.78 -7.43 2.00
N LEU A 258 -16.98 -7.86 2.41
CA LEU A 258 -17.27 -9.28 2.65
C LEU A 258 -17.23 -10.10 1.36
N ALA A 259 -17.76 -9.59 0.24
CA ALA A 259 -17.71 -10.28 -1.05
C ALA A 259 -16.27 -10.50 -1.53
N LEU A 260 -15.41 -9.47 -1.44
CA LEU A 260 -13.99 -9.58 -1.78
C LEU A 260 -13.22 -10.50 -0.83
N LEU A 261 -13.54 -10.44 0.46
CA LEU A 261 -12.94 -11.29 1.49
C LEU A 261 -13.30 -12.77 1.28
N LEU A 262 -14.58 -13.08 1.04
CA LEU A 262 -15.04 -14.44 0.73
C LEU A 262 -14.37 -14.99 -0.54
N THR A 263 -14.25 -14.16 -1.57
CA THR A 263 -13.54 -14.55 -2.81
C THR A 263 -12.06 -14.84 -2.52
N SER A 264 -11.43 -14.04 -1.67
CA SER A 264 -10.03 -14.25 -1.25
C SER A 264 -9.85 -15.54 -0.47
N VAL A 265 -10.76 -15.86 0.47
CA VAL A 265 -10.72 -17.11 1.23
C VAL A 265 -10.88 -18.33 0.31
N LEU A 266 -11.79 -18.26 -0.66
CA LEU A 266 -12.01 -19.34 -1.64
C LEU A 266 -10.75 -19.62 -2.49
N LEU A 267 -10.01 -18.57 -2.86
CA LEU A 267 -8.77 -18.68 -3.64
C LEU A 267 -7.54 -19.00 -2.78
N TYR A 268 -7.58 -18.71 -1.47
CA TYR A 268 -6.48 -18.97 -0.55
C TYR A 268 -6.26 -20.47 -0.30
N VAL A 269 -7.33 -21.25 -0.21
CA VAL A 269 -7.22 -22.71 -0.06
C VAL A 269 -6.47 -23.35 -1.22
N PRO A 270 -6.89 -23.20 -2.50
CA PRO A 270 -6.16 -23.79 -3.62
C PRO A 270 -4.77 -23.19 -3.81
N SER A 271 -4.52 -21.91 -3.47
CA SER A 271 -3.19 -21.33 -3.62
C SER A 271 -2.14 -21.95 -2.68
N ASN A 272 -2.54 -22.44 -1.50
CA ASN A 272 -1.64 -23.13 -0.57
C ASN A 272 -1.49 -24.62 -0.87
N LEU A 273 -2.47 -25.23 -1.55
CA LEU A 273 -2.45 -26.66 -1.91
C LEU A 273 -1.75 -26.92 -3.24
N LEU A 274 -1.85 -25.97 -4.19
CA LEU A 274 -1.22 -26.09 -5.50
C LEU A 274 0.27 -25.77 -5.42
N PRO A 275 1.08 -26.34 -6.34
CA PRO A 275 2.51 -26.06 -6.37
C PRO A 275 2.73 -24.57 -6.65
N ILE A 276 3.68 -24.00 -5.90
CA ILE A 276 4.05 -22.59 -6.04
C ILE A 276 5.31 -22.41 -6.89
N MET A 277 6.18 -23.43 -6.88
CA MET A 277 7.37 -23.51 -7.71
C MET A 277 7.59 -24.93 -8.22
N ILE A 278 8.07 -25.04 -9.45
CA ILE A 278 8.52 -26.29 -10.07
C ILE A 278 10.03 -26.17 -10.21
N THR A 279 10.76 -27.11 -9.63
CA THR A 279 12.21 -27.20 -9.77
C THR A 279 12.52 -28.36 -10.72
N GLU A 280 13.16 -28.07 -11.85
CA GLU A 280 13.63 -29.08 -12.78
C GLU A 280 15.13 -29.29 -12.58
N ALA A 281 15.54 -30.53 -12.30
CA ALA A 281 16.93 -30.92 -12.15
C ALA A 281 17.17 -32.26 -12.87
N LEU A 282 18.15 -32.30 -13.77
CA LEU A 282 18.61 -33.54 -14.45
C LEU A 282 17.46 -34.41 -15.03
N GLY A 283 16.44 -33.77 -15.61
CA GLY A 283 15.29 -34.47 -16.23
C GLY A 283 14.18 -34.90 -15.26
N SER A 284 14.33 -34.64 -13.96
CA SER A 284 13.27 -34.80 -12.96
C SER A 284 12.64 -33.45 -12.62
N SER A 285 11.30 -33.39 -12.61
CA SER A 285 10.54 -32.20 -12.23
C SER A 285 9.93 -32.41 -10.85
N GLU A 286 10.41 -31.67 -9.85
CA GLU A 286 9.90 -31.70 -8.48
C GLU A 286 9.03 -30.47 -8.23
N THR A 287 7.77 -30.70 -7.87
CA THR A 287 6.83 -29.61 -7.58
C THR A 287 6.78 -29.35 -6.08
N SER A 288 7.02 -28.11 -5.65
CA SER A 288 6.99 -27.74 -4.24
C SER A 288 5.83 -26.79 -3.93
N THR A 289 5.07 -27.11 -2.88
CA THR A 289 4.12 -26.18 -2.25
C THR A 289 4.85 -25.28 -1.25
N ILE A 290 4.19 -24.21 -0.78
CA ILE A 290 4.71 -23.36 0.30
C ILE A 290 5.03 -24.22 1.54
N MET A 291 4.09 -25.07 1.95
CA MET A 291 4.23 -25.92 3.13
C MET A 291 5.33 -26.97 2.95
N SER A 292 5.40 -27.61 1.78
CA SER A 292 6.49 -28.54 1.46
C SER A 292 7.87 -27.87 1.56
N GLY A 293 7.99 -26.63 1.09
CA GLY A 293 9.21 -25.83 1.20
C GLY A 293 9.60 -25.54 2.66
N VAL A 294 8.63 -25.22 3.52
CA VAL A 294 8.86 -25.01 4.96
C VAL A 294 9.33 -26.31 5.63
N ILE A 295 8.68 -27.44 5.35
CA ILE A 295 9.03 -28.74 5.93
C ILE A 295 10.44 -29.17 5.50
N LEU A 296 10.78 -28.97 4.22
CA LEU A 296 12.11 -29.30 3.68
C LEU A 296 13.21 -28.48 4.39
N LEU A 297 13.04 -27.17 4.51
CA LEU A 297 14.00 -26.29 5.19
C LEU A 297 14.13 -26.63 6.68
N TRP A 298 13.01 -26.97 7.32
CA TRP A 298 13.00 -27.43 8.70
C TRP A 298 13.83 -28.72 8.87
N GLY A 299 13.68 -29.68 7.96
CA GLY A 299 14.45 -30.93 7.96
C GLY A 299 15.96 -30.73 7.70
N MET A 300 16.33 -29.70 6.93
CA MET A 300 17.74 -29.31 6.70
C MET A 300 18.36 -28.54 7.87
N GLY A 301 17.61 -28.30 8.96
CA GLY A 301 18.10 -27.59 10.16
C GLY A 301 18.11 -26.06 10.03
N SER A 302 17.60 -25.49 8.94
CA SER A 302 17.52 -24.03 8.73
C SER A 302 16.25 -23.43 9.33
N TYR A 303 16.00 -23.72 10.61
CA TYR A 303 14.80 -23.31 11.35
C TYR A 303 14.43 -21.83 11.21
N PRO A 304 15.37 -20.86 11.28
CA PRO A 304 15.02 -19.45 11.14
C PRO A 304 14.44 -19.11 9.76
N VAL A 305 14.94 -19.73 8.70
CA VAL A 305 14.50 -19.49 7.32
C VAL A 305 13.11 -20.07 7.11
N ALA A 306 12.90 -21.30 7.59
CA ALA A 306 11.60 -21.97 7.54
C ALA A 306 10.51 -21.17 8.28
N LEU A 307 10.83 -20.63 9.46
CA LEU A 307 9.91 -19.81 10.25
C LEU A 307 9.50 -18.53 9.51
N VAL A 308 10.46 -17.83 8.90
CA VAL A 308 10.18 -16.60 8.14
C VAL A 308 9.22 -16.88 6.99
N ILE A 309 9.46 -17.92 6.20
CA ILE A 309 8.59 -18.30 5.08
C ILE A 309 7.19 -18.67 5.58
N PHE A 310 7.09 -19.47 6.64
CA PHE A 310 5.80 -19.86 7.22
C PHE A 310 4.99 -18.64 7.70
N ILE A 311 5.64 -17.73 8.43
CA ILE A 311 4.99 -16.53 8.97
C ILE A 311 4.51 -15.62 7.84
N VAL A 312 5.38 -15.32 6.88
CA VAL A 312 5.07 -14.36 5.82
C VAL A 312 4.03 -14.92 4.84
N SER A 313 4.12 -16.20 4.49
CA SER A 313 3.28 -16.80 3.44
C SER A 313 1.96 -17.37 3.91
N ILE A 314 1.89 -17.90 5.13
CA ILE A 314 0.67 -18.54 5.63
C ILE A 314 0.03 -17.68 6.71
N MET A 315 0.80 -17.34 7.75
CA MET A 315 0.24 -16.70 8.95
C MET A 315 -0.21 -15.26 8.67
N VAL A 316 0.59 -14.45 7.98
CA VAL A 316 0.29 -13.04 7.70
C VAL A 316 -1.00 -12.87 6.85
N PRO A 317 -1.18 -13.53 5.69
CA PRO A 317 -2.43 -13.45 4.93
C PRO A 317 -3.65 -13.97 5.71
N SER A 318 -3.48 -15.06 6.46
CA SER A 318 -4.54 -15.63 7.31
C SER A 318 -5.01 -14.64 8.38
N LEU A 319 -4.06 -14.05 9.12
CA LEU A 319 -4.35 -13.04 10.14
C LEU A 319 -5.02 -11.81 9.53
N LYS A 320 -4.57 -11.35 8.35
CA LYS A 320 -5.19 -10.23 7.63
C LYS A 320 -6.66 -10.51 7.29
N MET A 321 -6.97 -11.71 6.77
CA MET A 321 -8.34 -12.10 6.43
C MET A 321 -9.23 -12.20 7.68
N LEU A 322 -8.72 -12.80 8.77
CA LEU A 322 -9.43 -12.90 10.04
C LEU A 322 -9.69 -11.52 10.67
N ALA A 323 -8.69 -10.63 10.64
CA ALA A 323 -8.82 -9.28 11.17
C ALA A 323 -9.86 -8.46 10.37
N LEU A 324 -9.86 -8.55 9.03
CA LEU A 324 -10.89 -7.91 8.19
C LEU A 324 -12.29 -8.49 8.45
N ALA A 325 -12.41 -9.81 8.61
CA ALA A 325 -13.68 -10.45 8.97
C ALA A 325 -14.20 -9.93 10.31
N TRP A 326 -13.32 -9.84 11.32
CA TRP A 326 -13.65 -9.35 12.64
C TRP A 326 -14.06 -7.86 12.63
N LEU A 327 -13.36 -7.02 11.86
CA LEU A 327 -13.73 -5.62 11.65
C LEU A 327 -15.10 -5.48 10.99
N CYS A 328 -15.41 -6.30 9.98
CA CYS A 328 -16.73 -6.31 9.34
C CYS A 328 -17.83 -6.76 10.31
N TRP A 329 -17.58 -7.81 11.10
CA TRP A 329 -18.49 -8.32 12.12
C TRP A 329 -18.78 -7.27 13.19
N SER A 330 -17.74 -6.61 13.70
CA SER A 330 -17.88 -5.57 14.72
C SER A 330 -18.62 -4.34 14.17
N ALA A 331 -18.30 -3.92 12.93
CA ALA A 331 -18.98 -2.83 12.25
C ALA A 331 -20.46 -3.14 11.91
N ALA A 332 -20.83 -4.41 11.75
CA ALA A 332 -22.22 -4.84 11.55
C ALA A 332 -23.07 -4.79 12.84
N GLY A 333 -22.47 -4.47 13.99
CA GLY A 333 -23.19 -4.27 15.25
C GLY A 333 -23.11 -5.43 16.24
N ASN A 334 -22.23 -6.40 16.02
CA ASN A 334 -22.08 -7.52 16.94
C ASN A 334 -20.79 -7.40 17.78
N GLY A 335 -20.93 -7.30 19.12
CA GLY A 335 -19.81 -7.35 20.09
C GLY A 335 -19.64 -6.11 20.97
N ARG A 336 -18.76 -6.22 22.00
CA ARG A 336 -18.35 -5.09 22.85
C ARG A 336 -17.45 -4.14 22.05
N GLN A 337 -17.82 -2.87 21.99
CA GLN A 337 -17.14 -1.87 21.17
C GLN A 337 -15.96 -1.24 21.92
N ASP A 338 -14.75 -1.60 21.50
CA ASP A 338 -13.54 -0.85 21.84
C ASP A 338 -13.01 -0.22 20.54
N ASN A 339 -13.55 0.95 20.21
CA ASN A 339 -13.32 1.62 18.92
C ASN A 339 -11.85 1.98 18.70
N GLU A 340 -11.12 2.29 19.77
CA GLU A 340 -9.69 2.54 19.70
C GLU A 340 -8.95 1.28 19.26
N ARG A 341 -9.23 0.13 19.89
CA ARG A 341 -8.63 -1.15 19.50
C ARG A 341 -8.97 -1.53 18.07
N LEU A 342 -10.24 -1.39 17.67
CA LEU A 342 -10.69 -1.69 16.31
C LEU A 342 -9.98 -0.81 15.28
N HIS A 343 -9.77 0.47 15.58
CA HIS A 343 -9.03 1.37 14.71
C HIS A 343 -7.55 0.96 14.59
N VAL A 344 -6.90 0.59 15.69
CA VAL A 344 -5.52 0.08 15.68
C VAL A 344 -5.41 -1.21 14.87
N VAL A 345 -6.36 -2.13 15.00
CA VAL A 345 -6.39 -3.35 14.18
C VAL A 345 -6.56 -3.02 12.70
N TYR A 346 -7.43 -2.07 12.36
CA TYR A 346 -7.57 -1.60 10.98
C TYR A 346 -6.25 -1.00 10.45
N GLU A 347 -5.56 -0.15 11.22
CA GLU A 347 -4.28 0.44 10.81
C GLU A 347 -3.19 -0.64 10.62
N MET A 348 -3.15 -1.64 11.50
CA MET A 348 -2.26 -2.80 11.35
C MET A 348 -2.58 -3.59 10.08
N VAL A 349 -3.85 -3.84 9.78
CA VAL A 349 -4.28 -4.55 8.56
C VAL A 349 -3.92 -3.78 7.29
N GLU A 350 -4.12 -2.46 7.29
CA GLU A 350 -3.76 -1.59 6.16
C GLU A 350 -2.24 -1.58 5.95
N PHE A 351 -1.47 -1.47 7.04
CA PHE A 351 0.00 -1.52 7.00
C PHE A 351 0.50 -2.87 6.48
N VAL A 352 0.09 -3.99 7.08
CA VAL A 352 0.52 -5.35 6.70
C VAL A 352 0.07 -5.68 5.27
N GLY A 353 -1.03 -5.08 4.80
CA GLY A 353 -1.65 -5.44 3.54
C GLY A 353 -0.75 -5.35 2.31
N ARG A 354 0.13 -4.34 2.26
CA ARG A 354 1.14 -4.17 1.19
C ARG A 354 2.32 -5.14 1.33
N TRP A 355 2.70 -5.51 2.55
CA TRP A 355 3.81 -6.45 2.81
C TRP A 355 3.49 -7.88 2.41
N SER A 356 2.21 -8.25 2.30
CA SER A 356 1.81 -9.58 1.81
C SER A 356 2.26 -9.86 0.36
N MET A 357 2.67 -8.85 -0.42
CA MET A 357 3.22 -9.03 -1.78
C MET A 357 4.66 -9.58 -1.78
N ILE A 358 5.35 -9.64 -0.64
CA ILE A 358 6.75 -10.08 -0.54
C ILE A 358 6.95 -11.44 -1.22
N ASP A 359 6.07 -12.40 -0.98
CA ASP A 359 6.28 -13.77 -1.47
C ASP A 359 6.19 -13.89 -2.98
N VAL A 360 5.30 -13.13 -3.61
CA VAL A 360 5.18 -13.09 -5.07
C VAL A 360 6.49 -12.58 -5.68
N PHE A 361 7.10 -11.57 -5.06
CA PHE A 361 8.39 -11.05 -5.47
C PHE A 361 9.55 -12.00 -5.15
N VAL A 362 9.52 -12.71 -4.02
CA VAL A 362 10.51 -13.75 -3.69
C VAL A 362 10.52 -14.81 -4.79
N ILE A 363 9.36 -15.31 -5.19
CA ILE A 363 9.25 -16.32 -6.25
C ILE A 363 9.77 -15.79 -7.59
N ALA A 364 9.42 -14.55 -7.95
CA ALA A 364 9.92 -13.91 -9.17
C ALA A 364 11.45 -13.83 -9.20
N VAL A 365 12.08 -13.38 -8.11
CA VAL A 365 13.55 -13.29 -7.98
C VAL A 365 14.18 -14.66 -8.02
N LEU A 366 13.64 -15.65 -7.29
CA LEU A 366 14.15 -17.02 -7.29
C LEU A 366 14.11 -17.63 -8.70
N SER A 367 13.01 -17.45 -9.42
CA SER A 367 12.85 -18.00 -10.77
C SER A 367 13.80 -17.36 -11.79
N ALA A 368 14.15 -16.08 -11.57
CA ALA A 368 15.15 -15.43 -12.38
C ALA A 368 16.54 -15.99 -12.04
N MET A 369 16.91 -15.99 -10.75
CA MET A 369 18.25 -16.30 -10.27
C MET A 369 18.67 -17.75 -10.45
N VAL A 370 17.79 -18.71 -10.16
CA VAL A 370 18.12 -20.14 -10.19
C VAL A 370 17.90 -20.66 -11.61
N ARG A 371 18.75 -20.21 -12.52
CA ARG A 371 18.85 -20.69 -13.89
C ARG A 371 20.30 -21.01 -14.20
N ILE A 372 20.69 -22.25 -13.93
CA ILE A 372 22.06 -22.72 -14.14
C ILE A 372 22.05 -23.62 -15.38
N GLY A 373 21.91 -23.00 -16.56
CA GLY A 373 21.89 -23.72 -17.84
C GLY A 373 20.89 -24.89 -17.83
N GLN A 374 21.35 -26.10 -18.20
CA GLN A 374 20.55 -27.34 -18.20
C GLN A 374 20.58 -28.12 -16.88
N LEU A 375 21.29 -27.63 -15.84
CA LEU A 375 21.51 -28.39 -14.62
C LEU A 375 20.36 -28.26 -13.63
N MET A 376 19.89 -27.03 -13.40
CA MET A 376 18.78 -26.73 -12.50
C MET A 376 18.08 -25.43 -12.90
N SER A 377 16.76 -25.49 -12.98
CA SER A 377 15.89 -24.32 -13.21
C SER A 377 14.70 -24.32 -12.25
N VAL A 378 14.29 -23.13 -11.82
CA VAL A 378 13.11 -22.94 -10.95
C VAL A 378 12.10 -22.06 -11.65
N TYR A 379 10.89 -22.57 -11.79
CA TYR A 379 9.78 -21.88 -12.43
C TYR A 379 8.69 -21.55 -11.40
N PRO A 380 8.03 -20.38 -11.51
CA PRO A 380 6.79 -20.17 -10.77
C PRO A 380 5.74 -21.18 -11.24
N ALA A 381 4.71 -21.41 -10.43
CA ALA A 381 3.60 -22.29 -10.79
C ALA A 381 2.25 -21.62 -10.52
N ILE A 382 1.14 -22.30 -10.86
CA ILE A 382 -0.22 -21.74 -10.76
C ILE A 382 -0.56 -21.27 -9.33
N GLY A 383 -0.01 -21.91 -8.30
CA GLY A 383 -0.18 -21.49 -6.91
C GLY A 383 0.31 -20.06 -6.66
N ALA A 384 1.38 -19.62 -7.32
CA ALA A 384 1.92 -18.26 -7.19
C ALA A 384 0.96 -17.21 -7.75
N VAL A 385 0.32 -17.51 -8.88
CA VAL A 385 -0.66 -16.62 -9.53
C VAL A 385 -1.91 -16.49 -8.66
N LEU A 386 -2.43 -17.60 -8.14
CA LEU A 386 -3.59 -17.60 -7.24
C LEU A 386 -3.26 -16.87 -5.93
N PHE A 387 -2.06 -17.07 -5.39
CA PHE A 387 -1.61 -16.35 -4.19
C PHE A 387 -1.52 -14.84 -4.43
N ALA A 388 -0.95 -14.41 -5.57
CA ALA A 388 -0.92 -13.00 -5.94
C ALA A 388 -2.33 -12.40 -6.04
N LEU A 389 -3.29 -13.15 -6.61
CA LEU A 389 -4.69 -12.71 -6.70
C LEU A 389 -5.33 -12.56 -5.32
N VAL A 390 -5.09 -13.49 -4.38
CA VAL A 390 -5.55 -13.37 -2.98
C VAL A 390 -5.00 -12.10 -2.32
N VAL A 391 -3.71 -11.81 -2.48
CA VAL A 391 -3.09 -10.62 -1.90
C VAL A 391 -3.70 -9.33 -2.47
N ILE A 392 -3.92 -9.28 -3.79
CA ILE A 392 -4.55 -8.13 -4.46
C ILE A 392 -6.00 -7.96 -3.99
N LEU A 393 -6.79 -9.03 -3.94
CA LEU A 393 -8.20 -8.99 -3.51
C LEU A 393 -8.33 -8.58 -2.04
N THR A 394 -7.47 -9.08 -1.16
CA THR A 394 -7.47 -8.66 0.25
C THR A 394 -7.03 -7.20 0.42
N MET A 395 -6.18 -6.68 -0.45
CA MET A 395 -5.83 -5.26 -0.47
C MET A 395 -7.03 -4.41 -0.91
N PHE A 396 -7.74 -4.81 -1.97
CA PHE A 396 -8.99 -4.15 -2.36
C PHE A 396 -10.07 -4.25 -1.27
N ALA A 397 -10.17 -5.38 -0.55
CA ALA A 397 -11.07 -5.53 0.58
C ALA A 397 -10.75 -4.51 1.69
N ALA A 398 -9.49 -4.37 2.07
CA ALA A 398 -9.10 -3.35 3.05
C ALA A 398 -9.40 -1.92 2.56
N MET A 399 -9.10 -1.61 1.29
CA MET A 399 -9.36 -0.29 0.70
C MET A 399 -10.85 0.03 0.54
N THR A 400 -11.73 -0.98 0.43
CA THR A 400 -13.18 -0.79 0.29
C THR A 400 -13.88 -0.55 1.62
N PHE A 401 -13.30 -1.06 2.72
CA PHE A 401 -13.78 -0.85 4.08
C PHE A 401 -13.77 0.63 4.45
N ASP A 402 -14.85 1.10 5.08
CA ASP A 402 -14.95 2.48 5.57
C ASP A 402 -14.69 2.50 7.08
N PRO A 403 -13.49 2.88 7.54
CA PRO A 403 -13.13 2.83 8.97
C PRO A 403 -14.02 3.73 9.84
N ARG A 404 -14.69 4.71 9.24
CA ARG A 404 -15.59 5.62 9.94
C ARG A 404 -16.84 4.93 10.49
N LEU A 405 -17.21 3.76 9.96
CA LEU A 405 -18.31 2.94 10.49
C LEU A 405 -18.06 2.42 11.91
N LEU A 406 -16.79 2.17 12.26
CA LEU A 406 -16.40 1.72 13.61
C LEU A 406 -16.78 2.74 14.69
N TRP A 407 -16.85 4.02 14.32
CA TRP A 407 -17.01 5.13 15.24
C TRP A 407 -18.43 5.72 15.30
N GLU A 408 -19.34 5.23 14.45
CA GLU A 408 -20.69 5.79 14.27
C GLU A 408 -21.63 5.39 15.41
N ARG A 409 -21.61 4.12 15.82
CA ARG A 409 -22.49 3.59 16.88
C ARG A 409 -22.22 4.13 18.29
N GLN A 410 -20.99 4.55 18.57
CA GLN A 410 -20.69 5.25 19.83
C GLN A 410 -21.59 6.48 20.00
N ARG A 411 -21.93 7.15 18.89
CA ARG A 411 -22.85 8.29 18.92
C ARG A 411 -24.26 7.88 19.31
N ASP A 412 -24.79 6.78 18.76
CA ASP A 412 -26.15 6.33 19.05
C ASP A 412 -26.27 5.93 20.54
N ASN A 413 -25.26 5.24 21.08
CA ASN A 413 -25.22 4.90 22.51
C ASN A 413 -25.00 6.12 23.43
N ASP A 414 -24.15 7.08 23.05
CA ASP A 414 -23.92 8.31 23.84
C ASP A 414 -25.17 9.23 23.82
N GLN A 415 -25.90 9.26 22.70
CA GLN A 415 -27.17 9.99 22.58
C GLN A 415 -28.29 9.34 23.40
N GLU A 416 -28.40 8.00 23.40
CA GLU A 416 -29.34 7.28 24.27
C GLU A 416 -29.00 7.44 25.76
N GLY A 417 -27.72 7.42 26.14
CA GLY A 417 -27.28 7.64 27.52
C GLY A 417 -27.55 9.06 28.04
N SER A 418 -27.36 10.08 27.20
CA SER A 418 -27.71 11.47 27.55
C SER A 418 -29.23 11.67 27.71
N ALA A 419 -30.04 10.98 26.90
CA ALA A 419 -31.50 11.08 26.98
C ALA A 419 -32.11 10.38 28.21
N ILE A 420 -31.38 9.45 28.83
CA ILE A 420 -31.78 8.76 30.07
C ILE A 420 -31.31 9.55 31.31
N GLY A 421 -30.23 10.33 31.22
CA GLY A 421 -29.72 11.15 32.33
C GLY A 421 -30.45 12.50 32.55
N GLU A 422 -31.33 12.91 31.63
CA GLU A 422 -32.17 14.11 31.74
C GLU A 422 -33.63 13.80 32.16
N LYS A 423 -33.94 12.54 32.50
CA LYS A 423 -35.22 12.12 33.12
C LYS A 423 -35.00 11.72 34.56
#